data_AF-A0A7S2Y213-F1
#
_entry.id   AF-A0A7S2Y213-F1
#
_cell.length_a   1.000
_cell.length_b   1.000
_cell.length_c   1.000
_cell.angle_alpha   90.00
_cell.angle_beta   90.00
_cell.angle_gamma   90.00
#
_symmetry.space_group_name_H-M   'P 1'
#
loop_
_entity.id
_entity.type
_entity.pdbx_description
1 polymer ?
#
loop_
_entity_poly.entity_id
_entity_poly.type
_entity_poly.pdbx_seq_one_letter_code
_entity_poly.pdbx_strand_id
1 'polypeptide(L)'
;DLYMWAILSQEMAVAKLDAQPPVFVLGHPRTGTTLLHSLLALDDDYFCLCDTFVAGFPTAFLHFEKVGKRLFKSILSDTRPMDNMKLHFDLPQEDELATCLILGGKYSPYMS
;
A
#
# COMPACT_ATOMS: atom_id res chain seq x y z
N ASP A 1 -10.08 -3.92 22.70
CA ASP A 1 -9.54 -4.84 23.70
C ASP A 1 -8.05 -4.63 23.96
N LEU A 2 -7.61 -4.66 25.22
CA LEU A 2 -6.20 -4.49 25.62
C LEU A 2 -5.23 -5.45 24.91
N TYR A 3 -5.70 -6.65 24.56
CA TYR A 3 -4.90 -7.68 23.87
C TYR A 3 -4.51 -7.25 22.45
N MET A 4 -5.46 -6.66 21.72
CA MET A 4 -5.21 -6.09 20.40
C MET A 4 -4.20 -4.94 20.47
N TRP A 5 -4.32 -4.10 21.50
CA TRP A 5 -3.41 -2.96 21.70
C TRP A 5 -1.98 -3.41 22.04
N ALA A 6 -1.82 -4.50 22.80
CA ALA A 6 -0.52 -5.07 23.13
C ALA A 6 0.19 -5.71 21.93
N ILE A 7 -0.55 -6.35 21.02
CA ILE A 7 0.01 -6.91 19.78
C ILE A 7 0.39 -5.79 18.81
N LEU A 8 -0.50 -4.81 18.61
CA LEU A 8 -0.24 -3.62 17.80
C LEU A 8 0.99 -2.85 18.28
N SER A 9 1.16 -2.67 19.59
CA SER A 9 2.30 -1.96 20.14
C SER A 9 3.62 -2.72 19.96
N GLN A 10 3.61 -4.06 19.93
CA GLN A 10 4.80 -4.84 19.55
C GLN A 10 5.16 -4.66 18.08
N GLU A 11 4.20 -4.83 17.16
CA GLU A 11 4.44 -4.68 15.71
C GLU A 11 4.90 -3.24 15.37
N MET A 12 4.27 -2.23 15.99
CA MET A 12 4.68 -0.83 15.83
C MET A 12 6.03 -0.51 16.49
N ALA A 13 6.40 -1.16 17.60
CA ALA A 13 7.69 -0.94 18.26
C ALA A 13 8.88 -1.48 17.46
N VAL A 14 8.65 -2.40 16.52
CA VAL A 14 9.67 -2.90 15.58
C VAL A 14 9.90 -1.91 14.43
N ALA A 15 8.89 -1.11 14.06
CA ALA A 15 9.02 -0.05 13.08
C ALA A 15 9.81 1.12 13.65
N LYS A 16 11.14 1.02 13.54
CA LYS A 16 12.05 2.12 13.85
C LYS A 16 11.72 3.28 12.89
N LEU A 17 11.20 4.39 13.42
CA LEU A 17 11.05 5.60 12.63
C LEU A 17 12.45 6.03 12.18
N ASP A 18 12.75 5.87 10.90
CA ASP A 18 13.96 6.45 10.35
C ASP A 18 13.80 7.97 10.33
N ALA A 19 14.86 8.70 10.69
CA ALA A 19 14.83 10.16 10.76
C ALA A 19 14.98 10.81 9.38
N GLN A 20 15.11 9.99 8.32
CA GLN A 20 15.21 10.43 6.93
C GLN A 20 13.88 11.09 6.49
N PRO A 21 13.93 12.20 5.75
CA PRO A 21 12.72 12.82 5.22
C PRO A 21 12.06 11.92 4.16
N PRO A 22 10.72 11.78 4.16
CA PRO A 22 10.02 11.00 3.16
C PRO A 22 10.09 11.66 1.78
N VAL A 23 10.03 10.84 0.74
CA VAL A 23 9.97 11.29 -0.67
C VAL A 23 8.53 11.19 -1.15
N PHE A 24 7.98 12.31 -1.63
CA PHE A 24 6.66 12.34 -2.24
C PHE A 24 6.79 12.42 -3.76
N VAL A 25 6.25 11.42 -4.47
CA VAL A 25 6.17 11.43 -5.93
C VAL A 25 4.85 12.06 -6.33
N LEU A 26 4.91 13.24 -6.96
CA LEU A 26 3.74 13.97 -7.47
C LEU A 26 3.88 14.19 -8.96
N GLY A 27 2.74 14.26 -9.66
CA GLY A 27 2.73 14.56 -11.09
C GLY A 27 1.37 14.32 -11.72
N HIS A 28 1.26 14.66 -13.00
CA HIS A 28 0.04 14.40 -13.76
C HIS A 28 -0.03 12.92 -14.15
N PRO A 29 -1.23 12.30 -14.25
CA PRO A 29 -1.35 10.95 -14.78
C PRO A 29 -0.65 10.80 -16.12
N ARG A 30 -0.07 9.62 -16.37
CA ARG A 30 0.66 9.28 -17.62
C ARG A 30 1.97 10.04 -17.86
N THR A 31 2.55 10.67 -16.84
CA THR A 31 3.90 11.28 -16.90
C THR A 31 5.04 10.36 -16.45
N GLY A 32 4.73 9.09 -16.15
CA GLY A 32 5.74 8.12 -15.71
C GLY A 32 5.96 8.08 -14.20
N THR A 33 5.13 8.76 -13.40
CA THR A 33 5.18 8.72 -11.92
C THR A 33 5.09 7.30 -11.38
N THR A 34 4.23 6.44 -11.94
CA THR A 34 4.12 5.02 -11.56
C THR A 34 5.40 4.24 -11.82
N LEU A 35 6.12 4.54 -12.93
CA LEU A 35 7.39 3.91 -13.24
C LEU A 35 8.46 4.35 -12.25
N LEU A 36 8.55 5.65 -11.95
CA LEU A 36 9.46 6.19 -10.95
C LEU A 36 9.20 5.56 -9.57
N HIS A 37 7.94 5.47 -9.16
CA HIS A 37 7.53 4.83 -7.91
C HIS A 37 7.97 3.36 -7.86
N SER A 38 7.80 2.63 -8.97
CA SER A 38 8.24 1.23 -9.07
C SER A 38 9.76 1.07 -9.01
N LEU A 39 10.53 2.07 -9.46
CA LEU A 39 12.00 2.04 -9.37
C LEU A 39 12.49 2.32 -7.95
N LEU A 40 11.85 3.25 -7.23
CA LEU A 40 12.14 3.50 -5.82
C LEU A 40 11.83 2.27 -4.97
N ALA A 41 10.81 1.50 -5.35
CA ALA A 41 10.42 0.24 -4.70
C ALA A 41 11.43 -0.90 -4.85
N LEU A 42 12.50 -0.73 -5.63
CA LEU A 42 13.55 -1.74 -5.73
C LEU A 42 14.62 -1.58 -4.63
N ASP A 43 14.62 -0.45 -3.92
CA ASP A 43 15.56 -0.14 -2.84
C ASP A 43 14.86 -0.28 -1.48
N ASP A 44 14.58 -1.53 -1.11
CA ASP A 44 13.90 -1.92 0.13
C ASP A 44 14.73 -1.59 1.40
N ASP A 45 16.03 -1.35 1.24
CA ASP A 45 16.92 -0.97 2.34
C ASP A 45 16.72 0.50 2.75
N TYR A 46 16.33 1.36 1.80
CA TYR A 46 16.19 2.80 2.02
C TYR A 46 14.73 3.29 1.97
N PHE A 47 13.85 2.63 1.22
CA PHE A 47 12.45 3.02 1.08
C PHE A 47 11.50 1.93 1.58
N CYS A 48 10.49 2.35 2.33
CA CYS A 48 9.32 1.54 2.66
C CYS A 48 8.12 2.12 1.91
N LEU A 49 7.38 1.28 1.19
CA LEU A 49 6.27 1.69 0.33
C LEU A 49 4.99 0.92 0.66
N CYS A 50 3.86 1.48 0.26
CA CYS A 50 2.57 0.83 0.39
C CYS A 50 2.40 -0.23 -0.69
N ASP A 51 2.24 -1.49 -0.27
CA ASP A 51 1.89 -2.59 -1.16
C ASP A 51 0.42 -2.54 -1.58
N THR A 52 0.11 -3.17 -2.72
CA THR A 52 -1.26 -3.34 -3.22
C THR A 52 -2.20 -3.94 -2.17
N PHE A 53 -1.72 -4.89 -1.34
CA PHE A 53 -2.54 -5.44 -0.25
C PHE A 53 -2.85 -4.41 0.84
N VAL A 54 -1.86 -3.61 1.25
CA VAL A 54 -2.02 -2.57 2.27
C VAL A 54 -2.96 -1.48 1.76
N ALA A 55 -2.78 -1.06 0.50
CA ALA A 55 -3.65 -0.10 -0.17
C ALA A 55 -5.10 -0.59 -0.23
N GLY A 56 -5.34 -1.88 -0.48
CA GLY A 56 -6.68 -2.47 -0.56
C GLY A 56 -7.33 -2.80 0.79
N PHE A 57 -6.53 -3.09 1.82
CA PHE A 57 -7.01 -3.48 3.16
C PHE A 57 -6.34 -2.65 4.28
N PRO A 58 -6.48 -1.31 4.25
CA PRO A 58 -5.70 -0.41 5.11
C PRO A 58 -6.03 -0.54 6.62
N THR A 59 -7.18 -1.11 6.96
CA THR A 59 -7.60 -1.34 8.36
C THR A 59 -7.24 -2.72 8.89
N ALA A 60 -6.89 -3.67 8.02
CA ALA A 60 -6.69 -5.08 8.38
C ALA A 60 -5.26 -5.59 8.13
N PHE A 61 -4.41 -4.84 7.41
CA PHE A 61 -3.12 -5.35 6.95
C PHE A 61 -2.22 -5.90 8.06
N LEU A 62 -2.10 -5.22 9.21
CA LEU A 62 -1.23 -5.64 10.32
C LEU A 62 -1.47 -7.06 10.83
N HIS A 63 -2.70 -7.56 10.77
CA HIS A 63 -3.04 -8.90 11.28
C HIS A 63 -3.38 -9.87 10.14
N PHE A 64 -3.93 -9.35 9.06
CA PHE A 64 -4.57 -10.15 8.03
C PHE A 64 -3.75 -10.28 6.76
N GLU A 65 -2.59 -9.63 6.65
CA GLU A 65 -1.78 -9.68 5.44
C GLU A 65 -1.35 -11.09 5.06
N LYS A 66 -0.70 -11.84 5.97
CA LYS A 66 -0.19 -13.19 5.66
C LYS A 66 -1.30 -14.16 5.24
N VAL A 67 -2.44 -14.11 5.92
CA VAL A 67 -3.59 -14.99 5.65
C VAL A 67 -4.36 -14.49 4.44
N GLY A 68 -4.62 -13.19 4.37
CA GLY A 68 -5.35 -12.51 3.30
C GLY A 68 -4.66 -12.65 1.95
N LYS A 69 -3.35 -12.37 1.85
CA LYS A 69 -2.58 -12.56 0.61
C LYS A 69 -2.72 -13.99 0.07
N ARG A 70 -2.77 -15.00 0.95
CA ARG A 70 -2.98 -16.40 0.55
C ARG A 70 -4.42 -16.69 0.12
N LEU A 71 -5.42 -16.18 0.83
CA LEU A 71 -6.84 -16.43 0.54
C LEU A 71 -7.30 -15.69 -0.73
N PHE A 72 -6.87 -14.44 -0.92
CA PHE A 72 -7.30 -13.61 -2.05
C PHE A 72 -6.42 -13.75 -3.29
N LYS A 73 -5.35 -14.57 -3.24
CA LYS A 73 -4.43 -14.77 -4.39
C LYS A 73 -5.16 -15.07 -5.70
N SER A 74 -6.25 -15.85 -5.63
CA SER A 74 -7.01 -16.29 -6.81
C SER A 74 -8.14 -15.33 -7.22
N ILE A 75 -8.37 -14.27 -6.43
CA ILE A 75 -9.44 -13.28 -6.69
C ILE A 75 -8.89 -12.08 -7.44
N LEU A 76 -7.58 -11.81 -7.31
CA LEU A 76 -6.91 -10.73 -8.00
C LEU A 76 -6.73 -11.07 -9.48
N SER A 77 -7.04 -10.14 -10.38
CA SER A 77 -6.71 -10.29 -11.80
C SER A 77 -5.20 -10.17 -12.00
N ASP A 78 -4.64 -10.92 -12.95
CA ASP A 78 -3.19 -10.87 -13.24
C ASP A 78 -2.72 -9.51 -13.75
N THR A 79 -3.64 -8.71 -14.32
CA THR A 79 -3.38 -7.36 -14.80
C THR A 79 -4.38 -6.34 -14.27
N ARG A 80 -3.96 -5.08 -14.21
CA ARG A 80 -4.84 -3.97 -13.86
C ARG A 80 -5.85 -3.75 -15.01
N PRO A 81 -7.12 -3.45 -14.69
CA PRO A 81 -8.13 -3.24 -15.73
C PRO A 81 -7.92 -1.94 -16.53
N MET A 82 -7.23 -0.96 -15.95
CA MET A 82 -7.03 0.37 -16.56
C MET A 82 -5.83 0.42 -17.50
N ASP A 83 -4.75 -0.25 -17.14
CA ASP A 83 -3.58 -0.46 -17.99
C ASP A 83 -3.14 -1.91 -17.82
N ASN A 84 -2.77 -2.60 -18.91
CA ASN A 84 -2.51 -4.04 -18.91
C ASN A 84 -1.19 -4.43 -18.20
N MET A 85 -0.84 -3.72 -17.14
CA MET A 85 0.30 -3.89 -16.27
C MET A 85 0.01 -4.98 -15.23
N LYS A 86 1.06 -5.67 -14.79
CA LYS A 86 0.96 -6.73 -13.78
C LYS A 86 0.35 -6.19 -12.50
N LEU A 87 -0.52 -6.99 -11.89
CA LEU A 87 -1.13 -6.72 -10.60
C LEU A 87 -0.82 -7.88 -9.64
N HIS A 88 -0.26 -7.57 -8.49
CA HIS A 88 0.08 -8.54 -7.45
C HIS A 88 0.01 -7.85 -6.09
N PHE A 89 -0.26 -8.61 -5.04
CA PHE A 89 -0.42 -8.05 -3.69
C PHE A 89 0.85 -7.42 -3.11
N ASP A 90 2.01 -7.84 -3.60
CA ASP A 90 3.34 -7.38 -3.18
C ASP A 90 3.93 -6.32 -4.14
N LEU A 91 3.12 -5.79 -5.07
CA LEU A 91 3.57 -4.69 -5.93
C LEU A 91 3.27 -3.34 -5.29
N PRO A 92 4.17 -2.36 -5.47
CA PRO A 92 4.01 -1.01 -4.92
C PRO A 92 2.77 -0.35 -5.52
N GLN A 93 2.01 0.31 -4.65
CA GLN A 93 0.73 0.93 -4.97
C GLN A 93 0.63 2.31 -4.33
N GLU A 94 -0.22 3.17 -4.89
CA GLU A 94 -0.36 4.55 -4.42
C GLU A 94 -1.12 4.62 -3.08
N ASP A 95 -0.51 5.20 -2.05
CA ASP A 95 -1.03 5.35 -0.68
C ASP A 95 -2.39 6.07 -0.59
N GLU A 96 -2.63 6.94 -1.56
CA GLU A 96 -3.90 7.65 -1.76
C GLU A 96 -5.10 6.71 -1.91
N LEU A 97 -4.93 5.49 -2.44
CA LEU A 97 -5.99 4.49 -2.51
C LEU A 97 -6.38 3.97 -1.13
N ALA A 98 -5.39 3.75 -0.28
CA ALA A 98 -5.59 3.35 1.11
C ALA A 98 -6.39 4.44 1.86
N THR A 99 -5.97 5.70 1.66
CA THR A 99 -6.64 6.88 2.22
C THR A 99 -8.07 7.02 1.69
N CYS A 100 -8.28 6.80 0.39
CA CYS A 100 -9.59 6.81 -0.26
C CYS A 100 -10.54 5.80 0.40
N LEU A 101 -10.08 4.56 0.62
CA LEU A 101 -10.89 3.50 1.23
C LEU A 101 -11.23 3.81 2.68
N ILE A 102 -10.27 4.28 3.50
CA ILE A 102 -10.53 4.66 4.89
C ILE A 102 -11.58 5.77 4.98
N LEU A 103 -11.53 6.75 4.07
CA LEU A 103 -12.46 7.89 4.06
C LEU A 103 -13.78 7.58 3.35
N GLY A 104 -14.01 6.33 2.92
CA GLY A 104 -15.21 5.93 2.19
C GLY A 104 -15.40 6.67 0.87
N GLY A 105 -14.31 7.07 0.22
CA GLY A 105 -14.30 7.77 -1.06
C GLY A 105 -14.72 9.25 -1.04
N LYS A 106 -15.18 9.78 0.10
CA LYS A 106 -15.83 11.11 0.15
C LYS A 106 -14.90 12.30 -0.16
N TYR A 107 -13.60 12.13 0.07
CA TYR A 107 -12.62 13.22 -0.01
C TYR A 107 -11.43 12.86 -0.89
N SER A 108 -11.56 11.84 -1.72
CA SER A 108 -10.48 11.37 -2.59
C SER A 108 -10.69 11.85 -4.03
N PRO A 109 -9.63 12.30 -4.71
CA PRO A 109 -9.69 12.61 -6.14
C PRO A 109 -10.01 11.39 -7.03
N TYR A 110 -9.96 10.17 -6.49
CA TYR A 110 -10.35 8.94 -7.20
C TYR A 110 -11.85 8.79 -7.41
N MET A 111 -12.66 9.46 -6.60
CA MET A 111 -14.11 9.25 -6.53
C MET A 111 -14.90 10.51 -6.93
N SER A 112 -14.22 11.49 -7.56
CA SER A 112 -14.80 12.73 -8.06
C SER A 112 -15.76 12.52 -9.23
#